data_AF-A0A259SPN2-F1
#
_entry.id   AF-A0A259SPN2-F1
#
_cell.length_a   1.000
_cell.length_b   1.000
_cell.length_c   1.000
_cell.angle_alpha   90.00
_cell.angle_beta   90.00
_cell.angle_gamma   90.00
#
_symmetry.space_group_name_H-M   'P 1'
#
loop_
_entity.id
_entity.type
_entity.pdbx_description
1 polymer ?
#
loop_
_entity_poly.entity_id
_entity_poly.type
_entity_poly.pdbx_seq_one_letter_code
_entity_poly.pdbx_strand_id
1 'polypeptide(L)'
;MHGEYKVPGGKLVVVDFEVTDGAIADFRLAGDFFLEPDDALDDINAAVTGLPVETDASAIAAAVRAALPAGAQLLGLTPEAVGTAVRRALVTAPGWGDFDWEIVHDKAVSPCMNLALDEVLTTRVGEGRRRPTLRIWEWDESAVVIGSFQSYRNEVDPEGAAKHGFDVVRRISGGGAMMMAAGQIITYSLYVPASLVQGMTFADSYAFLDDW
;
A
#
# COMPACT_ATOMS: atom_id res chain seq x y z
N MET A 1 10.73 -18.51 -0.37
CA MET A 1 9.87 -17.36 -0.68
C MET A 1 8.50 -17.63 -0.10
N HIS A 2 7.85 -16.60 0.44
CA HIS A 2 6.55 -16.68 1.08
C HIS A 2 5.72 -15.46 0.66
N GLY A 3 4.44 -15.63 0.36
CA GLY A 3 3.57 -14.51 0.03
C GLY A 3 2.10 -14.80 0.33
N GLU A 4 1.39 -13.74 0.72
CA GLU A 4 -0.01 -13.82 1.13
C GLU A 4 -0.86 -12.81 0.36
N TYR A 5 -2.09 -13.21 0.05
CA TYR A 5 -3.10 -12.37 -0.57
C TYR A 5 -4.50 -12.70 -0.04
N LYS A 6 -5.17 -11.70 0.53
CA LYS A 6 -6.58 -11.80 0.91
C LYS A 6 -7.44 -11.36 -0.27
N VAL A 7 -8.24 -12.28 -0.81
CA VAL A 7 -9.19 -11.95 -1.88
C VAL A 7 -10.25 -10.99 -1.31
N PRO A 8 -10.56 -9.85 -1.94
CA PRO A 8 -11.62 -8.93 -1.48
C PRO A 8 -12.97 -9.64 -1.35
N GLY A 9 -13.52 -9.70 -0.13
CA GLY A 9 -14.74 -10.45 0.18
C GLY A 9 -14.59 -11.97 0.12
N GLY A 10 -13.37 -12.48 -0.03
CA GLY A 10 -13.04 -13.90 -0.20
C GLY A 10 -12.10 -14.44 0.89
N LYS A 11 -11.31 -15.44 0.51
CA LYS A 11 -10.45 -16.21 1.41
C LYS A 11 -8.98 -15.76 1.29
N LEU A 12 -8.19 -16.10 2.29
CA LEU A 12 -6.75 -15.93 2.36
C LEU A 12 -6.09 -16.99 1.47
N VAL A 13 -5.15 -16.54 0.66
CA VAL A 13 -4.31 -17.35 -0.21
C VAL A 13 -2.87 -17.13 0.22
N VAL A 14 -2.18 -18.21 0.53
CA VAL A 14 -0.78 -18.25 0.97
C VAL A 14 0.00 -19.11 -0.01
N VAL A 15 1.18 -18.65 -0.40
CA VAL A 15 2.09 -19.40 -1.26
C VAL A 15 3.47 -19.48 -0.64
N ASP A 16 4.07 -20.67 -0.70
CA ASP A 16 5.44 -20.94 -0.29
C ASP A 16 6.16 -21.64 -1.45
N PHE A 17 7.38 -21.21 -1.77
CA PHE A 17 8.20 -21.84 -2.82
C PHE A 17 9.67 -21.44 -2.71
N GLU A 18 10.53 -22.14 -3.43
CA GLU A 18 11.94 -21.81 -3.61
C GLU A 18 12.20 -21.24 -5.02
N VAL A 19 13.35 -20.60 -5.21
CA VAL A 19 13.80 -20.15 -6.53
C VAL A 19 15.10 -20.87 -6.87
N THR A 20 15.08 -21.66 -7.94
CA THR A 20 16.24 -22.41 -8.45
C THR A 20 16.45 -22.06 -9.91
N ASP A 21 17.67 -21.65 -10.28
CA ASP A 21 18.05 -21.29 -11.67
C ASP A 21 17.08 -20.31 -12.38
N GLY A 22 16.49 -19.38 -11.61
CA GLY A 22 15.56 -18.38 -12.15
C GLY A 22 14.13 -18.90 -12.40
N ALA A 23 13.79 -20.10 -11.91
CA ALA A 23 12.47 -20.68 -11.96
C ALA A 23 11.91 -20.96 -10.56
N ILE A 24 10.59 -20.99 -10.44
CA ILE A 24 9.87 -21.36 -9.22
C ILE A 24 10.04 -22.87 -8.98
N ALA A 25 10.46 -23.26 -7.79
CA ALA A 25 10.65 -24.65 -7.35
C ALA A 25 9.87 -24.93 -6.05
N ASP A 26 9.49 -26.19 -5.81
CA ASP A 26 8.81 -26.64 -4.59
C ASP A 26 7.61 -25.80 -4.17
N PHE A 27 6.78 -25.40 -5.14
CA PHE A 27 5.64 -24.52 -4.91
C PHE A 27 4.51 -25.21 -4.14
N ARG A 28 3.99 -24.52 -3.14
CA ARG A 28 2.87 -24.93 -2.30
C ARG A 28 1.87 -23.80 -2.17
N LEU A 29 0.63 -24.09 -2.56
CA LEU A 29 -0.53 -23.25 -2.30
C LEU A 29 -1.24 -23.70 -1.01
N ALA A 30 -1.56 -22.76 -0.13
CA ALA A 30 -2.30 -22.98 1.10
C ALA A 30 -3.29 -21.83 1.36
N GLY A 31 -4.26 -22.02 2.26
CA GLY A 31 -5.24 -20.97 2.60
C GLY A 31 -6.54 -21.51 3.21
N ASP A 32 -7.52 -20.63 3.39
CA ASP A 32 -8.87 -20.97 3.89
C ASP A 32 -9.94 -21.02 2.79
N PHE A 33 -9.53 -21.45 1.59
CA PHE A 33 -10.38 -21.70 0.41
C PHE A 33 -10.79 -23.18 0.30
N PHE A 34 -11.72 -23.48 -0.60
CA PHE A 34 -12.12 -24.86 -0.93
C PHE A 34 -11.96 -25.12 -2.43
N LEU A 35 -11.57 -26.35 -2.76
CA LEU A 35 -11.44 -26.88 -4.11
C LEU A 35 -12.28 -28.15 -4.23
N GLU A 36 -12.97 -28.30 -5.37
CA GLU A 36 -13.64 -29.54 -5.75
C GLU A 36 -13.34 -29.83 -7.23
N PRO A 37 -12.71 -30.96 -7.56
CA PRO A 37 -12.13 -31.94 -6.63
C PRO A 37 -10.92 -31.37 -5.84
N ASP A 38 -10.53 -32.04 -4.76
CA ASP A 38 -9.42 -31.63 -3.89
C ASP A 38 -8.05 -31.84 -4.54
N ASP A 39 -7.92 -32.83 -5.42
CA ASP A 39 -6.73 -33.09 -6.24
C ASP A 39 -6.38 -31.95 -7.21
N ALA A 40 -7.31 -31.04 -7.51
CA ALA A 40 -7.04 -29.81 -8.26
C ALA A 40 -5.96 -28.95 -7.59
N LEU A 41 -5.72 -29.10 -6.28
CA LEU A 41 -4.61 -28.41 -5.60
C LEU A 41 -3.24 -28.82 -6.17
N ASP A 42 -3.07 -30.10 -6.49
CA ASP A 42 -1.82 -30.64 -7.02
C ASP A 42 -1.59 -30.15 -8.46
N ASP A 43 -2.66 -30.06 -9.25
CA ASP A 43 -2.61 -29.47 -10.61
C ASP A 43 -2.18 -28.00 -10.57
N ILE A 44 -2.70 -27.22 -9.62
CA ILE A 44 -2.28 -25.82 -9.43
C ILE A 44 -0.80 -25.75 -9.04
N ASN A 45 -0.36 -26.59 -8.09
CA ASN A 45 1.03 -26.59 -7.66
C ASN A 45 1.99 -26.94 -8.80
N ALA A 46 1.64 -27.95 -9.61
CA ALA A 46 2.39 -28.35 -10.78
C ALA A 46 2.41 -27.28 -11.87
N ALA A 47 1.32 -26.54 -12.07
CA ALA A 47 1.21 -25.49 -13.08
C ALA A 47 2.13 -24.29 -12.81
N VAL A 48 2.37 -23.98 -11.54
CA VAL A 48 3.22 -22.86 -11.12
C VAL A 48 4.69 -23.28 -10.98
N THR A 49 4.95 -24.53 -10.60
CA THR A 49 6.30 -25.08 -10.52
C THR A 49 6.97 -25.09 -11.90
N GLY A 50 8.19 -24.56 -11.99
CA GLY A 50 8.97 -24.44 -13.21
C GLY A 50 8.71 -23.17 -14.02
N LEU A 51 7.73 -22.34 -13.65
CA LEU A 51 7.56 -21.03 -14.30
C LEU A 51 8.77 -20.12 -14.00
N PRO A 52 9.25 -19.34 -14.98
CA PRO A 52 10.27 -18.32 -14.73
C PRO A 52 9.81 -17.31 -13.68
N VAL A 53 10.72 -16.82 -12.83
CA VAL A 53 10.40 -15.80 -11.81
C VAL A 53 9.96 -14.46 -12.41
N GLU A 54 10.24 -14.23 -13.69
CA GLU A 54 9.78 -13.04 -14.42
C GLU A 54 8.34 -13.16 -14.95
N THR A 55 7.71 -14.33 -14.79
CA THR A 55 6.32 -14.54 -15.23
C THR A 55 5.39 -13.60 -14.47
N ASP A 56 4.59 -12.83 -15.20
CA ASP A 56 3.64 -11.89 -14.60
C ASP A 56 2.41 -12.59 -14.01
N ALA A 57 1.66 -11.88 -13.16
CA ALA A 57 0.49 -12.43 -12.47
C ALA A 57 -0.59 -12.98 -13.43
N SER A 58 -0.74 -12.36 -14.60
CA SER A 58 -1.76 -12.75 -15.58
C SER A 58 -1.39 -14.05 -16.30
N ALA A 59 -0.11 -14.23 -16.62
CA ALA A 59 0.43 -15.45 -17.20
C ALA A 59 0.41 -16.61 -16.19
N ILE A 60 0.71 -16.35 -14.91
CA ILE A 60 0.55 -17.34 -13.83
C ILE A 60 -0.92 -17.76 -13.72
N ALA A 61 -1.85 -16.80 -13.67
CA ALA A 61 -3.28 -17.10 -13.61
C ALA A 61 -3.77 -17.91 -14.83
N ALA A 62 -3.24 -17.64 -16.02
CA ALA A 62 -3.53 -18.42 -17.22
C ALA A 62 -3.02 -19.86 -17.14
N ALA A 63 -1.80 -20.07 -16.63
CA ALA A 63 -1.24 -21.39 -16.40
C ALA A 63 -2.09 -22.20 -15.42
N VAL A 64 -2.48 -21.58 -14.29
CA VAL A 64 -3.38 -22.17 -13.30
C VAL A 64 -4.72 -22.56 -13.94
N ARG A 65 -5.33 -21.65 -14.72
CA ARG A 65 -6.61 -21.92 -15.40
C ARG A 65 -6.52 -23.07 -16.40
N ALA A 66 -5.40 -23.21 -17.10
CA ALA A 66 -5.17 -24.26 -18.07
C ALA A 66 -4.95 -25.64 -17.44
N ALA A 67 -4.42 -25.67 -16.21
CA ALA A 67 -4.16 -26.92 -15.48
C ALA A 67 -5.40 -27.46 -14.75
N LEU A 68 -6.35 -26.60 -14.41
CA LEU A 68 -7.55 -27.03 -13.67
C LEU A 68 -8.41 -28.04 -14.47
N PRO A 69 -8.92 -29.09 -13.82
CA PRO A 69 -9.80 -30.05 -14.47
C PRO A 69 -11.12 -29.41 -14.90
N ALA A 70 -11.72 -29.95 -15.94
CA ALA A 70 -12.99 -29.44 -16.46
C ALA A 70 -14.09 -29.54 -15.39
N GLY A 71 -14.68 -28.40 -15.02
CA GLY A 71 -15.72 -28.34 -14.00
C GLY A 71 -15.22 -28.16 -12.57
N ALA A 72 -13.92 -27.95 -12.36
CA ALA A 72 -13.36 -27.62 -11.06
C ALA A 72 -14.05 -26.39 -10.44
N GLN A 73 -14.41 -26.48 -9.16
CA GLN A 73 -15.00 -25.38 -8.41
C GLN A 73 -13.96 -24.81 -7.45
N LEU A 74 -13.74 -23.50 -7.56
CA LEU A 74 -12.89 -22.74 -6.64
C LEU A 74 -13.79 -21.85 -5.78
N LEU A 75 -13.85 -22.14 -4.47
CA LEU A 75 -14.63 -21.36 -3.51
C LEU A 75 -13.68 -20.53 -2.65
N GLY A 76 -13.68 -19.21 -2.88
CA GLY A 76 -12.81 -18.28 -2.16
C GLY A 76 -11.41 -18.14 -2.73
N LEU A 77 -11.10 -18.85 -3.82
CA LEU A 77 -9.84 -18.78 -4.56
C LEU A 77 -10.12 -18.39 -6.01
N THR A 78 -9.23 -17.61 -6.62
CA THR A 78 -9.22 -17.38 -8.06
C THR A 78 -7.81 -17.59 -8.62
N PRO A 79 -7.66 -17.98 -9.90
CA PRO A 79 -6.34 -18.05 -10.53
C PRO A 79 -5.56 -16.72 -10.42
N GLU A 80 -6.24 -15.59 -10.51
CA GLU A 80 -5.67 -14.25 -10.33
C GLU A 80 -5.12 -14.02 -8.92
N ALA A 81 -5.78 -14.58 -7.90
CA ALA A 81 -5.31 -14.52 -6.52
C ALA A 81 -4.00 -15.29 -6.33
N VAL A 82 -3.85 -16.45 -6.98
CA VAL A 82 -2.59 -17.23 -6.99
C VAL A 82 -1.47 -16.42 -7.66
N GLY A 83 -1.73 -15.87 -8.86
CA GLY A 83 -0.77 -15.03 -9.56
C GLY A 83 -0.35 -13.81 -8.74
N THR A 84 -1.28 -13.19 -8.03
CA THR A 84 -1.00 -12.06 -7.14
C THR A 84 -0.14 -12.48 -5.94
N ALA A 85 -0.47 -13.60 -5.28
CA ALA A 85 0.30 -14.12 -4.15
C ALA A 85 1.74 -14.51 -4.57
N VAL A 86 1.90 -15.18 -5.71
CA VAL A 86 3.23 -15.50 -6.29
C VAL A 86 4.03 -14.25 -6.58
N ARG A 87 3.41 -13.25 -7.23
CA ARG A 87 4.10 -11.98 -7.49
C ARG A 87 4.47 -11.27 -6.20
N ARG A 88 3.64 -11.30 -5.17
CA ARG A 88 3.98 -10.75 -3.83
C ARG A 88 5.09 -11.50 -3.13
N ALA A 89 5.20 -12.80 -3.34
CA ALA A 89 6.29 -13.61 -2.80
C ALA A 89 7.61 -13.40 -3.56
N LEU A 90 7.56 -13.18 -4.89
CA LEU A 90 8.74 -12.96 -5.74
C LEU A 90 9.24 -11.53 -5.72
N VAL A 91 8.31 -10.58 -5.66
CA VAL A 91 8.63 -9.20 -5.33
C VAL A 91 8.96 -9.23 -3.84
N THR A 92 10.24 -9.31 -3.51
CA THR A 92 10.73 -8.79 -2.23
C THR A 92 10.41 -7.30 -2.23
N ALA A 93 9.15 -6.95 -1.95
CA ALA A 93 8.80 -5.62 -1.50
C ALA A 93 9.59 -5.50 -0.20
N PRO A 94 10.59 -4.61 -0.15
CA PRO A 94 11.35 -4.40 1.07
C PRO A 94 10.35 -4.16 2.20
N GLY A 95 10.40 -4.99 3.25
CA GLY A 95 9.61 -4.82 4.45
C GLY A 95 10.10 -3.59 5.23
N TRP A 96 9.39 -3.24 6.30
CA TRP A 96 9.77 -2.10 7.15
C TRP A 96 11.24 -2.15 7.60
N GLY A 97 11.75 -3.35 7.92
CA GLY A 97 13.15 -3.55 8.37
C GLY A 97 14.22 -3.46 7.28
N ASP A 98 13.84 -3.43 6.01
CA ASP A 98 14.78 -3.39 4.88
C ASP A 98 15.23 -1.96 4.53
N PHE A 99 14.66 -0.97 5.22
CA PHE A 99 14.97 0.44 5.02
C PHE A 99 15.71 1.04 6.22
N ASP A 100 16.69 1.90 5.91
CA ASP A 100 17.32 2.78 6.91
C ASP A 100 16.44 4.02 7.09
N TRP A 101 15.65 4.04 8.17
CA TRP A 101 14.65 5.06 8.43
C TRP A 101 15.25 6.34 9.02
N GLU A 102 14.65 7.47 8.63
CA GLU A 102 14.90 8.75 9.25
C GLU A 102 13.70 9.16 10.12
N ILE A 103 13.95 9.51 11.38
CA ILE A 103 12.93 10.12 12.25
C ILE A 103 13.24 11.61 12.34
N VAL A 104 12.27 12.44 11.93
CA VAL A 104 12.38 13.90 11.98
C VAL A 104 11.38 14.41 13.00
N HIS A 105 11.89 15.16 13.98
CA HIS A 105 11.10 15.93 14.91
C HIS A 105 11.75 17.29 15.11
N ASP A 106 11.18 18.29 14.46
CA ASP A 106 11.65 19.66 14.50
C ASP A 106 10.67 20.52 15.31
N LYS A 107 11.08 21.76 15.62
CA LYS A 107 10.16 22.75 16.19
C LYS A 107 8.91 22.94 15.32
N ALA A 108 7.82 23.36 15.96
CA ALA A 108 6.63 23.81 15.26
C ALA A 108 6.95 24.89 14.22
N VAL A 109 6.26 24.81 13.09
CA VAL A 109 6.36 25.75 11.96
C VAL A 109 4.98 26.06 11.40
N SER A 110 4.91 27.07 10.53
CA SER A 110 3.65 27.55 9.98
C SER A 110 2.93 26.49 9.13
N PRO A 111 1.59 26.60 9.01
CA PRO A 111 0.78 25.75 8.16
C PRO A 111 1.30 25.61 6.74
N CYS A 112 1.64 26.73 6.10
CA CYS A 112 2.19 26.73 4.75
C CYS A 112 3.52 25.98 4.67
N MET A 113 4.41 26.15 5.66
CA MET A 113 5.69 25.46 5.69
C MET A 113 5.51 23.95 5.84
N ASN A 114 4.62 23.52 6.73
CA ASN A 114 4.32 22.10 6.91
C ASN A 114 3.82 21.43 5.63
N LEU A 115 2.89 22.08 4.91
CA LEU A 115 2.38 21.53 3.64
C LEU A 115 3.44 21.51 2.53
N ALA A 116 4.31 22.53 2.48
CA ALA A 116 5.43 22.55 1.54
C ALA A 116 6.45 21.43 1.85
N LEU A 117 6.71 21.17 3.14
CA LEU A 117 7.55 20.06 3.57
C LEU A 117 6.93 18.72 3.18
N ASP A 118 5.63 18.51 3.43
CA ASP A 118 4.95 17.27 3.02
C ASP A 118 5.13 17.00 1.51
N GLU A 119 4.96 18.01 0.66
CA GLU A 119 5.17 17.87 -0.79
C GLU A 119 6.61 17.53 -1.14
N VAL A 120 7.56 18.34 -0.67
CA VAL A 120 8.98 18.16 -1.00
C VAL A 120 9.51 16.83 -0.49
N LEU A 121 9.12 16.40 0.71
CA LEU A 121 9.58 15.15 1.30
C LEU A 121 8.96 13.94 0.61
N THR A 122 7.66 13.98 0.30
CA THR A 122 7.00 12.92 -0.49
C THR A 122 7.70 12.74 -1.84
N THR A 123 7.95 13.83 -2.57
CA THR A 123 8.63 13.77 -3.87
C THR A 123 10.05 13.23 -3.73
N ARG A 124 10.85 13.74 -2.78
CA ARG A 124 12.26 13.31 -2.63
C ARG A 124 12.39 11.85 -2.21
N VAL A 125 11.51 11.34 -1.35
CA VAL A 125 11.51 9.93 -0.96
C VAL A 125 11.05 9.06 -2.14
N GLY A 126 10.00 9.46 -2.85
CA GLY A 126 9.55 8.77 -4.08
C GLY A 126 10.60 8.73 -5.18
N GLU A 127 11.43 9.77 -5.32
CA GLU A 127 12.57 9.85 -6.25
C GLU A 127 13.84 9.11 -5.73
N GLY A 128 13.82 8.53 -4.53
CA GLY A 128 14.99 7.88 -3.93
C GLY A 128 16.12 8.84 -3.52
N ARG A 129 15.84 10.14 -3.43
CA ARG A 129 16.79 11.21 -3.06
C ARG A 129 16.81 11.49 -1.56
N ARG A 130 15.92 10.85 -0.80
CA ARG A 130 15.88 10.84 0.65
C ARG A 130 15.49 9.44 1.13
N ARG A 131 15.96 9.09 2.33
CA ARG A 131 15.55 7.88 3.05
C ARG A 131 14.05 7.92 3.41
N PRO A 132 13.40 6.76 3.57
CA PRO A 132 12.06 6.69 4.13
C PRO A 132 12.03 7.42 5.47
N THR A 133 11.01 8.23 5.70
CA THR A 133 11.00 9.20 6.80
C THR A 133 9.69 9.14 7.56
N LEU A 134 9.78 9.01 8.88
CA LEU A 134 8.70 9.32 9.81
C LEU A 134 8.94 10.74 10.34
N ARG A 135 8.02 11.66 10.04
CA ARG A 135 8.07 13.03 10.55
C ARG A 135 6.97 13.21 11.59
N ILE A 136 7.35 13.64 12.80
CA ILE A 136 6.43 14.10 13.84
C ILE A 136 6.54 15.62 13.90
N TRP A 137 5.41 16.32 13.86
CA TRP A 137 5.41 17.77 13.70
C TRP A 137 4.14 18.43 14.21
N GLU A 138 4.31 19.68 14.61
CA GLU A 138 3.25 20.56 15.12
C GLU A 138 3.18 21.89 14.34
N TRP A 139 2.16 22.67 14.69
CA TRP A 139 1.80 23.93 14.05
C TRP A 139 1.94 25.07 15.06
N ASP A 140 2.59 26.16 14.67
CA ASP A 140 2.71 27.38 15.49
C ASP A 140 1.59 28.41 15.21
N GLU A 141 0.80 28.19 14.16
CA GLU A 141 -0.33 29.04 13.75
C GLU A 141 -1.60 28.19 13.51
N SER A 142 -2.77 28.83 13.61
CA SER A 142 -4.07 28.18 13.39
C SER A 142 -4.46 28.20 11.92
N ALA A 143 -5.00 27.09 11.39
CA ALA A 143 -5.41 27.02 9.99
C ALA A 143 -6.60 26.10 9.73
N VAL A 144 -7.31 26.40 8.64
CA VAL A 144 -8.21 25.50 7.94
C VAL A 144 -7.45 24.91 6.75
N VAL A 145 -7.28 23.59 6.74
CA VAL A 145 -6.58 22.86 5.68
C VAL A 145 -7.62 22.19 4.78
N ILE A 146 -7.75 22.64 3.54
CA ILE A 146 -8.63 22.04 2.53
C ILE A 146 -7.87 21.03 1.65
N GLY A 147 -8.57 20.00 1.21
CA GLY A 147 -8.04 18.99 0.28
C GLY A 147 -7.81 19.56 -1.12
N SER A 148 -6.94 18.90 -1.89
CA SER A 148 -6.51 19.34 -3.22
C SER A 148 -7.67 19.63 -4.18
N PHE A 149 -8.75 18.84 -4.13
CA PHE A 149 -9.93 18.99 -4.99
C PHE A 149 -11.10 19.79 -4.38
N GLN A 150 -10.97 20.29 -3.14
CA GLN A 150 -12.07 20.98 -2.48
C GLN A 150 -12.24 22.45 -2.93
N SER A 151 -13.49 22.91 -2.98
CA SER A 151 -13.83 24.30 -3.30
C SER A 151 -13.65 25.19 -2.07
N TYR A 152 -12.76 26.18 -2.15
CA TYR A 152 -12.52 27.13 -1.06
C TYR A 152 -13.81 27.77 -0.54
N ARG A 153 -14.68 28.26 -1.44
CA ARG A 153 -15.93 28.95 -1.08
C ARG A 153 -17.00 28.05 -0.50
N ASN A 154 -16.94 26.74 -0.77
CA ASN A 154 -17.95 25.80 -0.28
C ASN A 154 -17.57 25.23 1.09
N GLU A 155 -16.27 25.14 1.37
CA GLU A 155 -15.77 24.53 2.61
C GLU A 155 -15.51 25.54 3.72
N VAL A 156 -15.20 26.79 3.37
CA VAL A 156 -14.72 27.79 4.33
C VAL A 156 -15.49 29.09 4.19
N ASP A 157 -15.95 29.61 5.33
CA ASP A 157 -16.36 31.01 5.47
C ASP A 157 -15.10 31.89 5.61
N PRO A 158 -14.73 32.70 4.59
CA PRO A 158 -13.51 33.51 4.62
C PRO A 158 -13.55 34.60 5.69
N GLU A 159 -14.73 35.17 5.95
CA GLU A 159 -14.89 36.23 6.95
C GLU A 159 -14.75 35.64 8.36
N GLY A 160 -15.35 34.47 8.59
CA GLY A 160 -15.18 33.69 9.81
C GLY A 160 -13.71 33.32 10.06
N ALA A 161 -13.03 32.76 9.06
CA ALA A 161 -11.62 32.37 9.18
C ALA A 161 -10.73 33.57 9.56
N ALA A 162 -10.86 34.69 8.84
CA ALA A 162 -10.10 35.90 9.13
C ALA A 162 -10.42 36.48 10.52
N LYS A 163 -11.70 36.53 10.89
CA LYS A 163 -12.14 37.04 12.20
C LYS A 163 -11.57 36.23 13.37
N HIS A 164 -11.40 34.93 13.18
CA HIS A 164 -10.92 34.01 14.21
C HIS A 164 -9.42 33.71 14.13
N GLY A 165 -8.70 34.36 13.20
CA GLY A 165 -7.24 34.21 13.06
C GLY A 165 -6.84 32.84 12.51
N PHE A 166 -7.63 32.28 11.61
CA PHE A 166 -7.32 31.05 10.88
C PHE A 166 -6.89 31.39 9.47
N ASP A 167 -5.68 30.96 9.10
CA ASP A 167 -5.28 30.92 7.71
C ASP A 167 -6.02 29.80 6.98
N VAL A 168 -6.14 29.90 5.66
CA VAL A 168 -6.71 28.84 4.85
C VAL A 168 -5.67 28.36 3.85
N VAL A 169 -5.29 27.10 3.99
CA VAL A 169 -4.22 26.47 3.21
C VAL A 169 -4.73 25.22 2.50
N ARG A 170 -4.09 24.85 1.38
CA ARG A 170 -4.48 23.69 0.56
C ARG A 170 -3.35 22.68 0.55
N ARG A 171 -3.64 21.44 0.93
CA ARG A 171 -2.67 20.33 0.89
C ARG A 171 -2.66 19.63 -0.46
N ILE A 172 -1.56 18.94 -0.76
CA ILE A 172 -1.38 18.18 -2.01
C ILE A 172 -2.28 16.94 -2.11
N SER A 173 -2.72 16.40 -0.97
CA SER A 173 -3.55 15.21 -0.89
C SER A 173 -5.05 15.54 -0.94
N GLY A 174 -5.86 14.52 -1.24
CA GLY A 174 -7.33 14.61 -1.18
C GLY A 174 -7.87 14.57 0.25
N GLY A 175 -9.17 14.27 0.39
CA GLY A 175 -9.89 14.21 1.66
C GLY A 175 -10.61 15.52 2.03
N GLY A 176 -11.28 15.51 3.18
CA GLY A 176 -12.10 16.63 3.66
C GLY A 176 -11.30 17.80 4.25
N ALA A 177 -12.02 18.86 4.62
CA ALA A 177 -11.45 20.02 5.28
C ALA A 177 -11.20 19.71 6.77
N MET A 178 -10.09 20.22 7.31
CA MET A 178 -9.75 20.11 8.73
C MET A 178 -9.46 21.49 9.29
N MET A 179 -9.86 21.75 10.53
CA MET A 179 -9.57 22.99 11.24
C MET A 179 -8.69 22.66 12.46
N MET A 180 -7.57 23.35 12.59
CA MET A 180 -6.59 23.07 13.64
C MET A 180 -6.10 24.37 14.27
N ALA A 181 -6.11 24.41 15.61
CA ALA A 181 -5.62 25.53 16.38
C ALA A 181 -4.15 25.34 16.75
N ALA A 182 -3.39 26.44 16.79
CA ALA A 182 -1.98 26.44 17.19
C ALA A 182 -1.77 25.71 18.53
N GLY A 183 -0.77 24.82 18.58
CA GLY A 183 -0.41 24.08 19.79
C GLY A 183 -1.43 23.07 20.31
N GLN A 184 -2.49 22.74 19.55
CA GLN A 184 -3.52 21.79 19.99
C GLN A 184 -3.49 20.43 19.28
N ILE A 185 -2.53 20.22 18.38
CA ILE A 185 -2.45 19.01 17.57
C ILE A 185 -1.02 18.54 17.40
N ILE A 186 -0.84 17.23 17.47
CA ILE A 186 0.36 16.53 17.04
C ILE A 186 -0.02 15.84 15.72
N THR A 187 0.81 16.01 14.70
CA THR A 187 0.63 15.36 13.39
C THR A 187 1.85 14.50 13.10
N TYR A 188 1.64 13.38 12.42
CA TYR A 188 2.73 12.62 11.84
C TYR A 188 2.49 12.42 10.35
N SER A 189 3.58 12.40 9.58
CA SER A 189 3.60 12.06 8.17
C SER A 189 4.60 10.91 7.97
N LEU A 190 4.17 9.89 7.23
CA LEU A 190 5.02 8.79 6.81
C LEU A 190 5.29 8.91 5.31
N TYR A 191 6.55 9.07 4.93
CA TYR A 191 6.98 9.14 3.54
C TYR A 191 7.77 7.89 3.19
N VAL A 192 7.26 7.11 2.24
CA VAL A 192 7.80 5.79 1.90
C VAL A 192 8.09 5.66 0.41
N PRO A 193 9.07 4.83 0.00
CA PRO A 193 9.31 4.52 -1.40
C PRO A 193 8.12 3.75 -1.97
N ALA A 194 7.83 3.95 -3.26
CA ALA A 194 6.74 3.24 -3.94
C ALA A 194 6.91 1.70 -3.88
N SER A 195 8.15 1.21 -3.77
CA SER A 195 8.48 -0.21 -3.65
C SER A 195 7.94 -0.85 -2.36
N LEU A 196 7.77 -0.10 -1.26
CA LEU A 196 7.24 -0.63 0.00
C LEU A 196 5.77 -1.06 -0.11
N VAL A 197 4.99 -0.38 -0.95
CA VAL A 197 3.56 -0.65 -1.17
C VAL A 197 3.27 -1.25 -2.55
N GLN A 198 4.31 -1.74 -3.23
CA GLN A 198 4.22 -2.23 -4.59
C GLN A 198 3.32 -3.47 -4.67
N GLY A 199 2.37 -3.47 -5.60
CA GLY A 199 1.41 -4.57 -5.76
C GLY A 199 0.27 -4.59 -4.73
N MET A 200 0.16 -3.55 -3.90
CA MET A 200 -1.00 -3.31 -3.04
C MET A 200 -2.03 -2.45 -3.76
N THR A 201 -3.31 -2.63 -3.43
CA THR A 201 -4.31 -1.64 -3.80
C THR A 201 -4.16 -0.38 -2.95
N PHE A 202 -4.76 0.73 -3.37
CA PHE A 202 -4.75 1.95 -2.57
C PHE A 202 -5.32 1.72 -1.16
N ALA A 203 -6.45 1.01 -1.05
CA ALA A 203 -7.06 0.70 0.25
C ALA A 203 -6.16 -0.20 1.12
N ASP A 204 -5.56 -1.24 0.54
CA ASP A 204 -4.67 -2.14 1.27
C ASP A 204 -3.41 -1.41 1.75
N SER A 205 -2.91 -0.44 0.97
CA SER A 205 -1.74 0.34 1.36
C SER A 205 -1.98 1.19 2.62
N TYR A 206 -3.18 1.71 2.83
CA TYR A 206 -3.51 2.39 4.10
C TYR A 206 -3.46 1.43 5.28
N ALA A 207 -4.14 0.29 5.17
CA ALA A 207 -4.15 -0.71 6.23
C ALA A 207 -2.73 -1.20 6.56
N PHE A 208 -1.91 -1.46 5.54
CA PHE A 208 -0.52 -1.87 5.72
C PHE A 208 0.34 -0.77 6.37
N LEU A 209 0.19 0.48 5.95
CA LEU A 209 0.96 1.61 6.50
C LEU A 209 0.54 1.99 7.92
N ASP A 210 -0.63 1.55 8.38
CA ASP A 210 -1.16 1.76 9.74
C ASP A 210 -0.81 0.62 10.73
N ASP A 211 -0.32 -0.53 10.25
CA ASP A 211 -0.09 -1.75 11.04
C ASP A 211 1.34 -1.89 11.61
N TRP A 212 2.08 -0.78 11.70
CA TRP A 212 3.49 -0.73 12.12
C TRP A 212 3.72 -0.72 13.64
#